data_AF-A0A957Y6N6-F1
#
_entry.id   AF-A0A957Y6N6-F1
#
_cell.length_a   1.000
_cell.length_b   1.000
_cell.length_c   1.000
_cell.angle_alpha   90.00
_cell.angle_beta   90.00
_cell.angle_gamma   90.00
#
_symmetry.space_group_name_H-M   'P 1'
#
loop_
_entity.id
_entity.type
_entity.pdbx_description
1 polymer ?
#
loop_
_entity_poly.entity_id
_entity_poly.type
_entity_poly.pdbx_seq_one_letter_code
_entity_poly.pdbx_strand_id
1 'polypeptide(L)' 'MKRTLFLVVWVLAALLLVFTGQAGAQATGPVSATLSIPDGTYTVGDPIPVTVAVTHPAGYYVVMPTLPTDQPWGDLTV' A
#
# COMPACT_ATOMS: atom_id res chain seq x y z
N MET A 1 -34.47 -30.76 -26.29
CA MET A 1 -33.86 -29.41 -26.39
C MET A 1 -34.23 -28.49 -25.21
N LYS A 2 -35.51 -28.35 -24.81
CA LYS A 2 -35.89 -27.47 -23.67
C LYS A 2 -35.37 -27.91 -22.29
N ARG A 3 -35.33 -29.22 -22.00
CA ARG A 3 -34.86 -29.75 -20.69
C ARG A 3 -33.33 -29.65 -20.52
N THR A 4 -32.59 -29.87 -21.60
CA THR A 4 -31.12 -29.73 -21.61
C THR A 4 -30.69 -28.28 -21.46
N LEU A 5 -31.41 -27.34 -22.09
CA LEU A 5 -31.16 -25.90 -21.93
C LEU A 5 -31.38 -25.45 -20.48
N PHE A 6 -32.46 -25.93 -19.84
CA PHE A 6 -32.78 -25.61 -18.44
C PHE A 6 -31.68 -26.10 -17.48
N LEU A 7 -31.19 -27.33 -17.68
CA LEU A 7 -30.08 -27.88 -16.88
C LEU A 7 -28.78 -27.09 -17.07
N VAL A 8 -28.45 -26.71 -18.30
CA VAL A 8 -27.24 -25.93 -18.59
C VAL A 8 -27.29 -24.56 -17.90
N VAL A 9 -28.45 -23.89 -17.91
CA VAL A 9 -28.63 -22.60 -17.22
C VAL A 9 -28.44 -22.73 -15.71
N TRP A 10 -28.98 -23.79 -15.09
CA TRP A 10 -28.79 -24.04 -13.66
C TRP A 10 -27.35 -24.37 -13.29
N VAL A 11 -26.65 -25.15 -14.12
CA VAL A 11 -25.22 -25.44 -13.92
C VAL A 11 -24.38 -24.17 -14.05
N LEU A 12 -24.68 -23.31 -15.04
CA LEU A 12 -23.99 -22.04 -15.21
C LEU A 12 -24.25 -21.08 -14.04
N ALA A 13 -25.49 -21.01 -13.54
CA ALA A 13 -25.83 -20.20 -12.38
C ALA A 13 -25.13 -20.69 -11.10
N ALA A 14 -25.08 -22.02 -10.89
CA ALA A 14 -24.35 -22.62 -9.78
C ALA A 14 -22.84 -22.35 -9.90
N LEU A 15 -22.28 -22.45 -11.11
CA LEU A 15 -20.87 -22.14 -11.38
C LEU A 15 -20.57 -20.68 -11.08
N LEU A 16 -21.43 -19.75 -11.52
CA LEU A 16 -21.26 -18.32 -11.26
C LEU A 16 -21.26 -18.00 -9.75
N LEU A 17 -22.06 -18.73 -8.97
CA LEU A 17 -22.13 -18.60 -7.52
C LEU A 17 -20.87 -19.08 -6.80
N VAL A 18 -20.11 -20.01 -7.40
CA VAL A 18 -18.80 -20.44 -6.90
C VAL A 18 -17.71 -19.40 -7.24
N PHE A 19 -17.88 -18.66 -8.34
CA PHE A 19 -16.96 -17.61 -8.78
C PHE A 19 -17.17 -16.24 -8.11
N THR A 20 -18.15 -16.09 -7.22
CA THR A 20 -18.23 -14.91 -6.33
C THR A 20 -17.26 -14.99 -5.15
N GLY A 21 -16.32 -15.96 -5.19
CA GLY A 21 -15.22 -16.10 -4.25
C GLY A 21 -14.53 -14.77 -4.02
N GLN A 22 -14.67 -14.30 -2.78
CA GLN A 22 -14.02 -13.17 -2.12
C GLN A 22 -13.15 -12.32 -3.06
N ALA A 23 -13.73 -11.23 -3.57
CA ALA A 23 -12.90 -10.09 -3.93
C ALA A 23 -12.09 -9.75 -2.67
N GLY A 24 -10.79 -10.06 -2.68
CA GLY A 24 -9.85 -9.72 -1.63
C GLY A 24 -9.67 -8.21 -1.57
N ALA A 25 -10.73 -7.52 -1.17
CA ALA A 25 -10.75 -6.10 -0.98
C ALA A 25 -10.08 -5.79 0.36
N GLN A 26 -9.03 -4.99 0.25
CA GLN A 26 -8.56 -4.04 1.25
C GLN A 26 -7.61 -4.61 2.31
N ALA A 27 -6.34 -4.22 2.16
CA ALA A 27 -5.35 -4.11 3.22
C ALA A 27 -6.02 -3.85 4.58
N THR A 28 -6.14 -4.90 5.40
CA THR A 28 -6.86 -4.83 6.68
C THR A 28 -5.93 -4.48 7.84
N GLY A 29 -4.64 -4.24 7.56
CA GLY A 29 -3.67 -3.86 8.58
C GLY A 29 -3.44 -2.35 8.64
N PRO A 30 -3.15 -1.78 9.82
CA PRO A 30 -2.83 -0.37 9.95
C PRO A 30 -1.58 -0.02 9.15
N VAL A 31 -1.59 1.16 8.55
CA VAL A 31 -0.38 1.81 8.03
C VAL A 31 -0.04 2.93 9.00
N SER A 32 1.17 2.91 9.54
CA SER A 32 1.67 3.99 10.39
C SER A 32 3.10 4.34 9.99
N ALA A 33 3.43 5.63 10.09
CA ALA A 33 4.77 6.14 9.89
C ALA A 33 5.14 7.04 11.07
N THR A 34 6.37 6.93 11.52
CA THR A 34 6.93 7.80 12.55
C THR A 34 8.23 8.39 12.03
N LEU A 35 8.35 9.70 12.18
CA LEU A 35 9.56 10.45 11.89
C LEU A 35 10.25 10.78 13.21
N SER A 36 11.50 10.38 13.35
CA SER A 36 12.34 10.77 14.49
C SER A 36 13.50 11.60 13.98
N ILE A 37 13.60 12.81 14.53
CA ILE A 37 14.69 13.74 14.29
C ILE A 37 15.32 13.96 15.67
N PRO A 38 16.62 13.66 15.86
CA PRO A 38 17.26 13.85 17.14
C PRO A 38 17.44 15.34 17.42
N ASP A 39 17.21 15.71 18.68
CA ASP A 39 17.49 17.06 19.16
C ASP A 39 19.00 17.31 19.13
N GLY A 40 19.39 18.50 18.68
CA GLY A 40 20.79 18.86 18.53
C GLY A 40 20.97 20.29 18.06
N THR A 41 22.20 20.78 18.18
CA THR A 41 22.61 22.03 17.54
C THR A 41 23.13 21.68 16.14
N TYR A 42 22.43 22.16 15.12
CA TYR A 42 22.81 21.99 13.71
C TYR A 42 23.25 23.34 13.15
N THR A 43 24.31 23.34 12.36
CA THR A 43 24.76 24.53 11.63
C THR A 43 24.29 24.47 10.17
N VAL A 44 24.39 25.61 9.47
CA VAL A 44 23.99 25.67 8.06
C VAL A 44 24.90 24.77 7.23
N GLY A 45 24.30 23.79 6.56
CA GLY A 45 25.01 22.81 5.73
C GLY A 45 25.23 21.46 6.41
N ASP A 46 24.97 21.33 7.71
CA ASP A 46 25.04 20.03 8.38
C ASP A 46 23.89 19.12 7.92
N PRO A 47 24.17 17.85 7.61
CA PRO A 47 23.12 16.88 7.34
C PRO A 47 22.34 16.61 8.64
N ILE A 48 21.01 16.70 8.56
CA ILE A 48 20.13 16.36 9.67
C ILE A 48 19.79 14.87 9.54
N PRO A 49 20.18 14.01 10.50
CA PRO A 49 19.82 12.61 10.45
C PRO A 49 18.32 12.46 10.74
N VAL A 50 17.59 11.83 9.82
CA VAL A 50 16.16 11.61 9.93
C VAL A 50 15.89 10.11 9.88
N THR A 51 15.23 9.58 10.92
CA THR A 51 14.83 8.17 10.96
C THR A 51 13.34 8.05 10.63
N VAL A 52 13.03 7.23 9.63
CA VAL A 52 11.66 6.92 9.21
C VAL A 52 11.35 5.47 9.59
N ALA A 53 10.39 5.27 10.49
CA ALA A 53 9.88 3.95 10.85
C ALA A 53 8.49 3.78 10.25
N VAL A 54 8.26 2.73 9.47
CA VAL A 54 6.96 2.46 8.83
C VAL A 54 6.47 1.07 9.21
N THR A 55 5.22 0.99 9.65
CA THR A 55 4.48 -0.27 9.79
C THR A 55 3.49 -0.36 8.64
N HIS A 56 3.51 -1.48 7.92
CA HIS A 56 2.57 -1.77 6.85
C HIS A 56 2.18 -3.25 6.83
N PRO A 57 1.03 -3.61 6.23
CA PRO A 57 0.63 -5.01 6.08
C PRO A 57 1.63 -5.82 5.25
N ALA A 58 1.59 -7.15 5.40
CA ALA A 58 2.38 -8.05 4.57
C ALA A 58 2.00 -7.91 3.08
N GLY A 59 2.99 -8.06 2.19
CA GLY A 59 2.81 -7.90 0.75
C GLY A 59 2.91 -6.46 0.23
N TYR A 60 3.11 -5.48 1.12
CA TYR A 60 3.40 -4.10 0.78
C TYR A 60 4.88 -3.79 0.97
N TYR A 61 5.35 -2.70 0.37
CA TYR A 61 6.70 -2.18 0.53
C TYR A 61 6.67 -0.66 0.68
N VAL A 62 7.70 -0.12 1.30
CA VAL A 62 7.86 1.32 1.47
C VAL A 62 8.49 1.92 0.21
N VAL A 63 7.86 2.96 -0.32
CA VAL A 63 8.46 3.82 -1.35
C VAL A 63 8.87 5.11 -0.66
N MET A 64 10.17 5.44 -0.70
CA MET A 64 10.64 6.70 -0.14
C MET A 64 10.10 7.87 -0.96
N PRO A 65 9.58 8.93 -0.31
CA PRO A 65 9.10 10.10 -1.00
C PRO A 65 10.26 10.87 -1.63
N THR A 66 10.03 11.41 -2.82
CA THR A 66 10.92 12.41 -3.41
C THR A 66 10.66 13.75 -2.76
N LEU A 67 11.71 14.49 -2.39
CA LEU A 67 11.54 15.87 -1.91
C LEU A 67 11.07 16.78 -3.06
N PRO A 68 10.17 17.73 -2.80
CA PRO A 68 9.74 18.71 -3.81
C PRO A 68 10.92 19.54 -4.30
N THR A 69 11.09 19.65 -5.62
CA THR A 69 12.19 20.41 -6.23
C THR A 69 11.91 21.91 -6.35
N ASP A 70 10.64 22.30 -6.21
CA ASP A 70 10.15 23.67 -6.24
C ASP A 70 10.46 24.44 -4.95
N GLN A 71 10.74 23.73 -3.86
CA GLN A 71 11.26 24.29 -2.61
C GLN A 71 12.39 23.40 -2.07
N PRO A 72 13.62 23.56 -2.56
CA PRO A 72 14.73 22.70 -2.13
C PRO A 72 15.12 23.02 -0.68
N TRP A 73 14.72 22.15 0.26
CA TRP A 73 15.14 22.18 1.67
C TRP A 73 16.50 21.52 1.91
N GLY A 74 17.21 21.17 0.82
CA GLY A 74 18.44 20.37 0.83
C GLY A 74 18.27 19.06 0.07
N ASP A 75 19.35 18.29 -0.01
CA ASP A 75 19.37 16.99 -0.68
C ASP A 75 19.01 15.87 0.31
N LEU A 76 18.10 14.98 -0.09
CA LEU A 76 17.86 13.73 0.65
C LEU A 76 18.90 12.69 0.21
N THR A 77 19.69 12.20 1.16
CA THR A 77 20.60 11.08 0.97
C THR A 77 20.08 9.88 1.77
N VAL A 78 19.81 8.75 1.09
CA VAL A 78 19.23 7.51 1.67
C VAL A 78 20.25 6.38 1.65
#